data_AF-G0PLU8-F1
#
_entry.id   AF-G0PLU8-F1
#
_cell.length_a   1.000
_cell.length_b   1.000
_cell.length_c   1.000
_cell.angle_alpha   90.00
_cell.angle_beta   90.00
_cell.angle_gamma   90.00
#
_symmetry.space_group_name_H-M   'P 1'
#
loop_
_entity.id
_entity.type
_entity.pdbx_description
1 polymer ?
#
loop_
_entity_poly.entity_id
_entity_poly.type
_entity_poly.pdbx_seq_one_letter_code
_entity_poly.pdbx_strand_id
1 'polypeptide(L)'
;MISAPKQVRIVTETNLQNAFTEEEKETNNNIIKSFEDSVTTTDLSETTTIPSSVIAEARKLKAETGKATYRKIEYTEGELDNSVLSEPPSPSNPHPFDASELPPVHSHSLVPYVNHSPLLRFLVDIGVDLAEIENTTSIGRHLLRLQMEDVLKKIELMQNEIGFENEEIGAYLTRNPFFLLQNVNDMQTRLNYLELKKFTKAERRKIVDEYRYWLNCNVQLIDSRLGWIQQQFKLSAKSTREIIVKEPRIIMFGTGPIERILKMFTKELNFNRNQLKALIVTDPRLFMMDSKLVSRTYKYVRDVMRINNETLVENPFILRCSLSVIKSRHDFLSRLGRAHYQLSENRESKKDTSEVVSPENSSNKHSELVRLEHFLHPSDARFAMLAAKTFPVAYDKFLRSS
;
A
#
# COMPACT_ATOMS: atom_id res chain seq x y z
N MET A 1 -20.72 41.91 -13.43
CA MET A 1 -21.98 41.50 -12.79
C MET A 1 -21.67 40.42 -11.78
N ILE A 2 -21.77 40.76 -10.49
CA ILE A 2 -21.41 39.88 -9.36
C ILE A 2 -22.56 38.89 -9.18
N SER A 3 -22.30 37.60 -9.41
CA SER A 3 -23.27 36.53 -9.15
C SER A 3 -23.46 36.39 -7.64
N ALA A 4 -24.70 36.55 -7.17
CA ALA A 4 -25.07 36.34 -5.78
C ALA A 4 -24.76 34.88 -5.34
N PRO A 5 -24.36 34.66 -4.08
CA PRO A 5 -24.16 33.31 -3.56
C PRO A 5 -25.50 32.55 -3.51
N LYS A 6 -25.55 31.36 -4.10
CA LYS A 6 -26.70 30.45 -3.97
C LYS A 6 -26.90 30.16 -2.48
N GLN A 7 -28.02 30.60 -1.91
CA GLN A 7 -28.44 30.19 -0.56
C GLN A 7 -28.62 28.67 -0.53
N VAL A 8 -27.71 27.98 0.14
CA VAL A 8 -27.85 26.54 0.41
C VAL A 8 -28.94 26.39 1.47
N ARG A 9 -30.06 25.76 1.10
CA ARG A 9 -31.18 25.49 2.01
C ARG A 9 -30.71 24.52 3.09
N ILE A 10 -30.69 24.97 4.34
CA ILE A 10 -30.32 24.13 5.50
C ILE A 10 -31.40 23.08 5.69
N VAL A 11 -31.01 21.81 5.72
CA VAL A 11 -31.91 20.68 5.94
C VAL A 11 -31.85 20.29 7.42
N THR A 12 -33.01 20.27 8.09
CA THR A 12 -33.13 19.83 9.48
C THR A 12 -33.17 18.31 9.56
N GLU A 13 -32.66 17.76 10.65
CA GLU A 13 -32.59 16.31 10.91
C GLU A 13 -33.95 15.61 10.85
N THR A 14 -35.00 16.28 11.33
CA THR A 14 -36.39 15.82 11.26
C THR A 14 -36.90 15.65 9.82
N ASN A 15 -36.44 16.48 8.88
CA ASN A 15 -36.81 16.37 7.48
C ASN A 15 -36.07 15.22 6.78
N LEU A 16 -34.86 14.87 7.25
CA LEU A 16 -34.12 13.72 6.74
C LEU A 16 -34.76 12.40 7.20
N GLN A 17 -35.12 12.32 8.49
CA GLN A 17 -35.73 11.11 9.07
C GLN A 17 -37.10 10.79 8.46
N ASN A 18 -37.91 11.82 8.17
CA ASN A 18 -39.21 11.66 7.52
C ASN A 18 -39.11 11.30 6.02
N ALA A 19 -37.93 11.45 5.41
CA ALA A 19 -37.69 11.17 4.00
C ALA A 19 -37.13 9.76 3.73
N PHE A 20 -37.00 8.91 4.77
CA PHE A 20 -36.51 7.54 4.64
C PHE A 20 -37.65 6.54 4.46
N THR A 21 -37.44 5.60 3.54
CA THR A 21 -38.25 4.39 3.38
C THR A 21 -38.05 3.44 4.57
N GLU A 22 -38.96 2.49 4.79
CA GLU A 22 -38.85 1.55 5.93
C GLU A 22 -37.59 0.66 5.83
N GLU A 23 -37.20 0.26 4.62
CA GLU A 23 -35.94 -0.47 4.37
C GLU A 23 -34.69 0.36 4.71
N GLU A 24 -34.71 1.67 4.42
CA GLU A 24 -33.65 2.61 4.79
C GLU A 24 -33.55 2.80 6.31
N LYS A 25 -34.66 2.70 7.05
CA LYS A 25 -34.65 2.75 8.52
C LYS A 25 -34.09 1.47 9.13
N GLU A 26 -34.45 0.31 8.58
CA GLU A 26 -33.96 -0.99 9.05
C GLU A 26 -32.45 -1.14 8.83
N THR A 27 -31.96 -0.79 7.63
CA THR A 27 -30.51 -0.78 7.34
C THR A 27 -29.76 0.18 8.25
N ASN A 28 -30.30 1.37 8.51
CA ASN A 28 -29.73 2.32 9.45
C ASN A 28 -29.65 1.74 10.88
N ASN A 29 -30.69 1.08 11.35
CA ASN A 29 -30.72 0.45 12.67
C ASN A 29 -29.70 -0.68 12.78
N ASN A 30 -29.53 -1.49 11.72
CA ASN A 30 -28.52 -2.55 11.68
C ASN A 30 -27.10 -1.99 11.73
N ILE A 31 -26.83 -0.88 11.02
CA ILE A 31 -25.53 -0.21 11.06
C ILE A 31 -25.26 0.37 12.46
N ILE A 32 -26.25 1.03 13.07
CA ILE A 32 -26.13 1.58 14.43
C ILE A 32 -25.87 0.46 15.44
N LYS A 33 -26.59 -0.66 15.35
CA LYS A 33 -26.39 -1.83 16.22
C LYS A 33 -24.97 -2.40 16.07
N SER A 34 -24.50 -2.56 14.83
CA SER A 34 -23.11 -3.00 14.58
C SER A 34 -22.05 -2.00 15.09
N PHE A 35 -22.38 -0.70 15.10
CA PHE A 35 -21.53 0.35 15.66
C PHE A 35 -21.48 0.25 17.18
N GLU A 36 -22.60 0.05 17.86
CA GLU A 36 -22.68 -0.14 19.31
C GLU A 36 -21.95 -1.41 19.75
N ASP A 37 -22.11 -2.50 18.98
CA ASP A 37 -21.39 -3.75 19.20
C ASP A 37 -19.87 -3.56 19.04
N SER A 38 -19.41 -2.73 18.08
CA SER A 38 -17.97 -2.46 17.88
C SER A 38 -17.32 -1.54 18.93
N VAL A 39 -18.10 -0.90 19.82
CA VAL A 39 -17.57 -0.10 20.95
C VAL A 39 -17.33 -1.00 22.17
N THR A 40 -17.81 -2.24 22.14
CA THR A 40 -17.62 -3.23 23.20
C THR A 40 -17.05 -4.50 22.57
N THR A 41 -15.76 -4.73 22.77
CA THR A 41 -14.93 -5.85 22.28
C THR A 41 -14.26 -5.65 20.92
N THR A 42 -12.93 -5.82 20.94
CA THR A 42 -12.14 -6.30 19.79
C THR A 42 -11.18 -7.34 20.33
N ASP A 43 -11.62 -8.59 20.30
CA ASP A 43 -10.76 -9.78 20.38
C ASP A 43 -10.89 -10.56 19.07
N LEU A 44 -9.83 -11.32 18.79
CA LEU A 44 -9.42 -11.92 17.52
C LEU A 44 -10.42 -12.86 16.82
N SER A 45 -10.32 -12.95 15.49
CA SER A 45 -10.46 -14.19 14.70
C SER A 45 -10.19 -13.88 13.22
N GLU A 46 -9.15 -14.47 12.62
CA GLU A 46 -9.11 -15.78 11.94
C GLU A 46 -9.49 -15.72 10.45
N THR A 47 -8.45 -15.98 9.65
CA THR A 47 -8.40 -16.77 8.42
C THR A 47 -9.67 -16.87 7.56
N THR A 48 -9.67 -16.10 6.47
CA THR A 48 -10.54 -16.36 5.32
C THR A 48 -9.85 -17.28 4.33
N THR A 49 -10.48 -18.44 4.14
CA THR A 49 -10.18 -19.43 3.12
C THR A 49 -10.39 -18.87 1.71
N ILE A 50 -9.46 -19.20 0.82
CA ILE A 50 -9.45 -18.74 -0.57
C ILE A 50 -10.66 -19.32 -1.33
N PRO A 51 -11.45 -18.52 -2.07
CA PRO A 51 -12.61 -19.00 -2.81
C PRO A 51 -12.25 -19.91 -3.99
N SER A 52 -13.10 -20.91 -4.25
CA SER A 52 -12.95 -21.94 -5.28
C SER A 52 -12.91 -21.42 -6.74
N SER A 53 -13.26 -20.15 -6.96
CA SER A 53 -13.16 -19.49 -8.27
C SER A 53 -11.71 -19.21 -8.70
N VAL A 54 -10.81 -18.92 -7.75
CA VAL A 54 -9.38 -18.67 -8.01
C VAL A 54 -8.68 -19.97 -8.44
N ILE A 55 -9.10 -21.11 -7.89
CA ILE A 55 -8.61 -22.44 -8.25
C ILE A 55 -9.08 -22.84 -9.65
N ALA A 56 -10.29 -22.44 -10.05
CA ALA A 56 -10.82 -22.69 -11.39
C ALA A 56 -10.12 -21.82 -12.45
N GLU A 57 -9.78 -20.58 -12.11
CA GLU A 57 -9.03 -19.66 -12.98
C GLU A 57 -7.56 -20.11 -13.14
N ALA A 58 -6.93 -20.58 -12.06
CA ALA A 58 -5.61 -21.23 -12.12
C ALA A 58 -5.62 -22.52 -12.96
N ARG A 59 -6.71 -23.29 -12.94
CA ARG A 59 -6.90 -24.48 -13.81
C ARG A 59 -7.12 -24.11 -15.28
N LYS A 60 -7.72 -22.95 -15.55
CA LYS A 60 -7.93 -22.44 -16.91
C LYS A 60 -6.63 -21.87 -17.50
N LEU A 61 -5.86 -21.12 -16.70
CA LEU A 61 -4.50 -20.71 -17.04
C LEU A 61 -3.58 -21.92 -17.28
N LYS A 62 -3.71 -23.00 -16.50
CA LYS A 62 -3.02 -24.29 -16.70
C LYS A 62 -3.37 -24.98 -18.02
N ALA A 63 -4.51 -24.65 -18.64
CA ALA A 63 -4.91 -25.18 -19.94
C ALA A 63 -4.46 -24.30 -21.12
N GLU A 64 -4.18 -23.01 -20.86
CA GLU A 64 -3.76 -22.03 -21.88
C GLU A 64 -2.23 -21.80 -21.90
N THR A 65 -1.50 -22.13 -20.84
CA THR A 65 -0.03 -22.01 -20.79
C THR A 65 0.67 -23.19 -21.47
N GLY A 66 0.83 -23.06 -22.79
CA GLY A 66 1.89 -23.68 -23.61
C GLY A 66 2.32 -25.11 -23.27
N LYS A 67 1.77 -26.10 -23.98
CA LYS A 67 2.20 -27.51 -23.89
C LYS A 67 3.73 -27.61 -23.93
N ALA A 68 4.31 -28.23 -22.91
CA ALA A 68 5.71 -28.60 -22.90
C ALA A 68 6.04 -29.37 -24.19
N THR A 69 7.00 -28.85 -24.96
CA THR A 69 7.38 -29.48 -26.23
C THR A 69 8.70 -30.21 -26.01
N TYR A 70 8.65 -31.53 -26.12
CA TYR A 70 9.81 -32.40 -26.12
C TYR A 70 10.31 -32.57 -27.55
N ARG A 71 11.62 -32.67 -27.74
CA ARG A 71 12.17 -33.00 -29.06
C ARG A 71 11.73 -34.42 -29.40
N LYS A 72 10.96 -34.58 -30.48
CA LYS A 72 10.63 -35.91 -31.01
C LYS A 72 11.93 -36.55 -31.52
N ILE A 73 12.30 -37.69 -30.93
CA ILE A 73 13.42 -38.50 -31.41
C ILE A 73 12.84 -39.40 -32.50
N GLU A 74 13.33 -39.25 -33.72
CA GLU A 74 12.98 -40.12 -34.84
C GLU A 74 14.07 -41.17 -34.99
N TYR A 75 13.71 -42.43 -34.70
CA TYR A 75 14.60 -43.58 -34.84
C TYR A 75 14.60 -43.99 -36.31
N THR A 76 15.69 -43.70 -37.01
CA THR A 76 15.85 -44.05 -38.43
C THR A 76 17.14 -44.84 -38.55
N GLU A 77 17.10 -46.18 -38.40
CA GLU A 77 18.15 -47.18 -38.76
C GLU A 77 17.98 -48.54 -38.03
N GLY A 78 16.75 -48.99 -37.75
CA GLY A 78 16.52 -50.31 -37.14
C GLY A 78 16.92 -50.43 -35.65
N GLU A 79 17.13 -49.29 -34.98
CA GLU A 79 17.56 -49.20 -33.56
C GLU A 79 16.61 -49.91 -32.57
N LEU A 80 15.37 -50.19 -32.99
CA LEU A 80 14.31 -50.79 -32.16
C LEU A 80 13.79 -52.12 -32.72
N ASP A 81 14.44 -52.69 -33.74
CA ASP A 81 13.95 -53.91 -34.41
C ASP A 81 14.00 -55.16 -33.50
N ASN A 82 14.81 -55.11 -32.44
CA ASN A 82 14.95 -56.18 -31.43
C ASN A 82 14.23 -55.86 -30.10
N SER A 83 13.41 -54.81 -30.05
CA SER A 83 12.74 -54.36 -28.83
C SER A 83 11.50 -55.20 -28.50
N VAL A 84 11.52 -55.92 -27.39
CA VAL A 84 10.37 -56.63 -26.82
C VAL A 84 9.75 -55.76 -25.71
N LEU A 85 8.64 -55.08 -26.02
CA LEU A 85 7.98 -54.12 -25.12
C LEU A 85 7.38 -54.74 -23.84
N SER A 86 7.22 -56.07 -23.80
CA SER A 86 6.74 -56.78 -22.61
C SER A 86 7.82 -57.05 -21.56
N GLU A 87 9.10 -56.92 -21.93
CA GLU A 87 10.25 -57.14 -21.04
C GLU A 87 10.87 -55.80 -20.62
N PRO A 88 11.49 -55.70 -19.44
CA PRO A 88 12.10 -54.45 -18.98
C PRO A 88 13.25 -54.00 -19.89
N PRO A 89 13.54 -52.68 -19.93
CA PRO A 89 14.63 -52.14 -20.73
C PRO A 89 15.99 -52.66 -20.25
N SER A 90 16.83 -53.13 -21.19
CA SER A 90 18.17 -53.63 -20.89
C SER A 90 19.12 -53.44 -22.09
N PRO A 91 20.46 -53.59 -21.93
CA PRO A 91 21.39 -53.52 -23.05
C PRO A 91 21.10 -54.53 -24.17
N SER A 92 20.41 -55.63 -23.86
CA SER A 92 20.00 -56.67 -24.82
C SER A 92 18.57 -56.48 -25.34
N ASN A 93 17.79 -55.59 -24.73
CA ASN A 93 16.43 -55.22 -25.10
C ASN A 93 16.28 -53.68 -25.05
N PRO A 94 16.77 -52.95 -26.07
CA PRO A 94 16.68 -51.49 -26.09
C PRO A 94 15.21 -51.08 -26.19
N HIS A 95 14.74 -50.14 -25.37
CA HIS A 95 13.39 -49.58 -25.49
C HIS A 95 13.45 -48.19 -26.15
N PRO A 96 12.34 -47.71 -26.74
CA PRO A 96 12.23 -46.32 -27.14
C PRO A 96 12.53 -45.41 -25.95
N PHE A 97 13.41 -44.43 -26.14
CA PHE A 97 13.70 -43.41 -25.13
C PHE A 97 12.42 -42.69 -24.70
N ASP A 98 12.07 -42.81 -23.42
CA ASP A 98 10.96 -42.07 -22.82
C ASP A 98 11.46 -40.72 -22.30
N ALA A 99 11.07 -39.64 -22.98
CA ALA A 99 11.43 -38.28 -22.60
C ALA A 99 10.60 -37.74 -21.43
N SER A 100 9.61 -38.49 -20.92
CA SER A 100 8.69 -38.03 -19.87
C SER A 100 9.39 -37.69 -18.55
N GLU A 101 10.52 -38.32 -18.25
CA GLU A 101 11.31 -38.07 -17.03
C GLU A 101 12.29 -36.90 -17.18
N LEU A 102 12.57 -36.47 -18.41
CA LEU A 102 13.48 -35.36 -18.68
C LEU A 102 12.79 -34.00 -18.58
N PRO A 103 13.54 -32.94 -18.22
CA PRO A 103 13.01 -31.58 -18.28
C PRO A 103 12.62 -31.20 -19.71
N PRO A 104 11.55 -30.41 -19.90
CA PRO A 104 11.10 -30.03 -21.22
C PRO A 104 12.11 -29.14 -21.94
N VAL A 105 12.30 -29.38 -23.24
CA VAL A 105 13.30 -28.67 -24.06
C VAL A 105 12.88 -27.22 -24.28
N HIS A 106 11.59 -27.01 -24.53
CA HIS A 106 11.00 -25.69 -24.68
C HIS A 106 9.72 -25.59 -23.86
N SER A 107 9.63 -24.55 -23.06
CA SER A 107 8.41 -24.17 -22.36
C SER A 107 8.38 -22.66 -22.21
N HIS A 108 7.19 -22.09 -22.40
CA HIS A 108 6.91 -20.68 -22.09
C HIS A 108 6.49 -20.49 -20.63
N SER A 109 6.46 -21.57 -19.84
CA SER A 109 6.17 -21.55 -18.42
C SER A 109 7.27 -22.20 -17.57
N LEU A 110 7.46 -21.72 -16.34
CA LEU A 110 8.25 -22.37 -15.29
C LEU A 110 7.60 -23.63 -14.74
N VAL A 111 6.26 -23.73 -14.78
CA VAL A 111 5.49 -24.80 -14.14
C VAL A 111 5.94 -26.19 -14.58
N PRO A 112 6.16 -26.47 -15.88
CA PRO A 112 6.67 -27.77 -16.32
C PRO A 112 8.04 -28.14 -15.76
N TYR A 113 8.89 -27.15 -15.45
CA TYR A 113 10.22 -27.39 -14.90
C TYR A 113 10.22 -27.72 -13.40
N VAL A 114 9.14 -27.43 -12.66
CA VAL A 114 9.05 -27.67 -11.21
C VAL A 114 9.24 -29.14 -10.87
N ASN A 115 8.71 -30.04 -11.69
CA ASN A 115 8.85 -31.48 -11.46
C ASN A 115 10.28 -31.98 -11.61
N HIS A 116 11.12 -31.29 -12.39
CA HIS A 116 12.48 -31.70 -12.71
C HIS A 116 13.56 -30.88 -11.99
N SER A 117 13.19 -29.79 -11.32
CA SER A 117 14.11 -28.93 -10.57
C SER A 117 13.83 -28.98 -9.06
N PRO A 118 14.72 -29.58 -8.26
CA PRO A 118 14.59 -29.58 -6.80
C PRO A 118 14.48 -28.17 -6.21
N LEU A 119 15.17 -27.19 -6.81
CA LEU A 119 15.14 -25.79 -6.38
C LEU A 119 13.76 -25.17 -6.61
N LEU A 120 13.17 -25.35 -7.79
CA LEU A 120 11.84 -24.81 -8.05
C LEU A 120 10.79 -25.48 -7.17
N ARG A 121 10.90 -26.79 -6.93
CA ARG A 121 10.03 -27.51 -5.99
C ARG A 121 10.15 -26.93 -4.59
N PHE A 122 11.37 -26.75 -4.10
CA PHE A 122 11.60 -26.10 -2.81
C PHE A 122 10.98 -24.70 -2.72
N LEU A 123 11.12 -23.87 -3.76
CA LEU A 123 10.50 -22.54 -3.80
C LEU A 123 8.96 -22.62 -3.70
N VAL A 124 8.34 -23.59 -4.38
CA VAL A 124 6.90 -23.84 -4.26
C VAL A 124 6.54 -24.32 -2.86
N ASP A 125 7.34 -25.21 -2.27
CA ASP A 125 7.10 -25.77 -0.92
C ASP A 125 7.14 -24.69 0.18
N ILE A 126 7.99 -23.67 0.04
CA ILE A 126 8.03 -22.50 0.95
C ILE A 126 6.95 -21.44 0.62
N GLY A 127 6.06 -21.71 -0.34
CA GLY A 127 4.93 -20.86 -0.68
C GLY A 127 5.23 -19.74 -1.69
N VAL A 128 6.25 -19.88 -2.54
CA VAL A 128 6.49 -18.93 -3.65
C VAL A 128 5.55 -19.25 -4.83
N ASP A 129 4.81 -18.23 -5.28
CA ASP A 129 3.99 -18.33 -6.50
C ASP A 129 4.84 -18.07 -7.75
N LEU A 130 5.30 -19.16 -8.37
CA LEU A 130 6.10 -19.10 -9.60
C LEU A 130 5.29 -18.59 -10.81
N ALA A 131 3.97 -18.76 -10.82
CA ALA A 131 3.12 -18.29 -11.92
C ALA A 131 2.97 -16.76 -11.86
N GLU A 132 2.77 -16.19 -10.66
CA GLU A 132 2.76 -14.74 -10.48
C GLU A 132 4.11 -14.11 -10.89
N ILE A 133 5.23 -14.74 -10.51
CA ILE A 133 6.58 -14.27 -10.85
C ILE A 133 6.76 -14.23 -12.37
N GLU A 134 6.36 -15.29 -13.07
CA GLU A 134 6.48 -15.41 -14.52
C GLU A 134 5.62 -14.38 -15.28
N ASN A 135 4.40 -14.14 -14.81
CA ASN A 135 3.50 -13.16 -15.39
C ASN A 135 3.95 -11.70 -15.14
N THR A 136 4.55 -11.44 -13.98
CA THR A 136 4.92 -10.08 -13.55
C THR A 136 6.33 -9.69 -13.99
N THR A 137 7.23 -10.66 -14.16
CA THR A 137 8.66 -10.39 -14.35
C THR A 137 9.31 -11.33 -15.36
N SER A 138 10.36 -10.85 -16.02
CA SER A 138 11.15 -11.66 -16.96
C SER A 138 12.24 -12.53 -16.28
N ILE A 139 12.09 -12.81 -14.99
CA ILE A 139 13.17 -13.41 -14.17
C ILE A 139 13.19 -14.93 -14.23
N GLY A 140 12.13 -15.60 -14.73
CA GLY A 140 12.00 -17.05 -14.60
C GLY A 140 13.20 -17.85 -15.11
N ARG A 141 13.76 -17.47 -16.26
CA ARG A 141 14.99 -18.07 -16.81
C ARG A 141 16.21 -17.96 -15.89
N HIS A 142 16.28 -16.94 -15.04
CA HIS A 142 17.36 -16.76 -14.09
C HIS A 142 17.17 -17.65 -12.86
N LEU A 143 15.92 -17.88 -12.43
CA LEU A 143 15.62 -18.79 -11.33
C LEU A 143 16.07 -20.22 -11.61
N LEU A 144 15.92 -20.69 -12.85
CA LEU A 144 16.40 -22.01 -13.29
C LEU A 144 17.92 -22.19 -13.18
N ARG A 145 18.69 -21.10 -13.15
CA ARG A 145 20.16 -21.11 -13.09
C ARG A 145 20.70 -20.97 -11.68
N LEU A 146 19.83 -20.72 -10.71
CA LEU A 146 20.23 -20.56 -9.31
C LEU A 146 20.72 -21.90 -8.75
N GLN A 147 21.60 -21.81 -7.75
CA GLN A 147 22.10 -22.94 -7.00
C GLN A 147 21.35 -23.05 -5.67
N MET A 148 21.06 -24.27 -5.24
CA MET A 148 20.25 -24.52 -4.04
C MET A 148 20.92 -23.92 -2.81
N GLU A 149 22.24 -24.13 -2.66
CA GLU A 149 23.02 -23.70 -1.50
C GLU A 149 23.01 -22.18 -1.35
N ASP A 150 23.03 -21.45 -2.48
CA ASP A 150 23.00 -20.00 -2.50
C ASP A 150 21.58 -19.47 -2.21
N VAL A 151 20.52 -20.19 -2.58
CA VAL A 151 19.15 -19.85 -2.18
C VAL A 151 18.96 -20.07 -0.68
N LEU A 152 19.39 -21.23 -0.15
CA LEU A 152 19.26 -21.57 1.26
C LEU A 152 19.92 -20.52 2.17
N LYS A 153 21.14 -20.06 1.84
CA LYS A 153 21.81 -18.97 2.57
C LYS A 153 21.00 -17.67 2.61
N LYS A 154 20.26 -17.36 1.54
CA LYS A 154 19.39 -16.17 1.49
C LYS A 154 18.16 -16.34 2.36
N ILE A 155 17.59 -17.54 2.39
CA ILE A 155 16.47 -17.87 3.27
C ILE A 155 16.91 -17.79 4.75
N GLU A 156 18.07 -18.37 5.08
CA GLU A 156 18.67 -18.28 6.42
C GLU A 156 18.92 -16.82 6.83
N LEU A 157 19.42 -15.98 5.90
CA LEU A 157 19.58 -14.54 6.15
C LEU A 157 18.23 -13.86 6.44
N MET A 158 17.17 -14.21 5.70
CA MET A 158 15.83 -13.66 5.97
C MET A 158 15.31 -14.04 7.36
N GLN A 159 15.50 -15.30 7.78
CA GLN A 159 15.05 -15.80 9.07
C GLN A 159 15.90 -15.22 10.22
N ASN A 160 17.22 -15.41 10.18
CA ASN A 160 18.09 -15.14 11.31
C ASN A 160 18.44 -13.65 11.45
N GLU A 161 18.85 -13.02 10.36
CA GLU A 161 19.36 -11.64 10.38
C GLU A 161 18.22 -10.61 10.32
N ILE A 162 17.23 -10.86 9.47
CA ILE A 162 16.12 -9.92 9.26
C ILE A 162 14.94 -10.22 10.21
N GLY A 163 14.62 -11.50 10.45
CA GLY A 163 13.51 -11.92 11.30
C GLY A 163 12.18 -12.10 10.56
N PHE A 164 12.22 -12.72 9.37
CA PHE A 164 11.01 -13.21 8.69
C PHE A 164 10.58 -14.55 9.29
N GLU A 165 9.28 -14.71 9.52
CA GLU A 165 8.68 -16.01 9.82
C GLU A 165 8.59 -16.86 8.54
N ASN A 166 8.58 -18.18 8.67
CA ASN A 166 8.63 -19.10 7.54
C ASN A 166 7.48 -18.90 6.55
N GLU A 167 6.29 -18.60 7.08
CA GLU A 167 5.05 -18.40 6.32
C GLU A 167 5.09 -17.13 5.47
N GLU A 168 5.90 -16.14 5.84
CA GLU A 168 5.97 -14.84 5.18
C GLU A 168 6.97 -14.82 4.01
N ILE A 169 7.93 -15.75 4.02
CA ILE A 169 9.04 -15.79 3.06
C ILE A 169 8.52 -16.01 1.64
N GLY A 170 7.60 -16.97 1.44
CA GLY A 170 6.99 -17.25 0.15
C GLY A 170 6.32 -16.02 -0.47
N ALA A 171 5.48 -15.33 0.31
CA ALA A 171 4.80 -14.11 -0.12
C ALA A 171 5.77 -12.93 -0.37
N TYR A 172 6.86 -12.83 0.39
CA TYR A 172 7.89 -11.82 0.16
C TYR A 172 8.64 -12.05 -1.16
N LEU A 173 9.09 -13.28 -1.40
CA LEU A 173 9.84 -13.65 -2.61
C LEU A 173 8.97 -13.61 -3.87
N THR A 174 7.69 -13.96 -3.76
CA THR A 174 6.72 -13.80 -4.85
C THR A 174 6.64 -12.34 -5.31
N ARG A 175 6.53 -11.41 -4.34
CA ARG A 175 6.53 -9.98 -4.64
C ARG A 175 7.90 -9.55 -5.18
N ASN A 176 9.01 -9.95 -4.57
CA ASN A 176 10.38 -9.58 -4.96
C ASN A 176 11.29 -10.79 -5.32
N PRO A 177 11.15 -11.36 -6.53
CA PRO A 177 11.99 -12.48 -6.95
C PRO A 177 13.45 -12.08 -7.21
N PHE A 178 13.72 -10.79 -7.45
CA PHE A 178 15.06 -10.26 -7.65
C PHE A 178 15.95 -10.36 -6.42
N PHE A 179 15.37 -10.55 -5.23
CA PHE A 179 16.09 -10.85 -4.00
C PHE A 179 17.00 -12.07 -4.17
N LEU A 180 16.51 -13.12 -4.82
CA LEU A 180 17.25 -14.37 -5.05
C LEU A 180 18.47 -14.19 -5.97
N LEU A 181 18.51 -13.12 -6.76
CA LEU A 181 19.64 -12.81 -7.64
C LEU A 181 20.74 -11.98 -6.96
N GLN A 182 20.50 -11.48 -5.75
CA GLN A 182 21.48 -10.65 -5.05
C GLN A 182 22.57 -11.52 -4.41
N ASN A 183 23.78 -10.97 -4.30
CA ASN A 183 24.84 -11.62 -3.55
C ASN A 183 24.56 -11.51 -2.04
N VAL A 184 24.73 -12.62 -1.30
CA VAL A 184 24.49 -12.68 0.15
C VAL A 184 25.38 -11.70 0.93
N ASN A 185 26.64 -11.55 0.55
CA ASN A 185 27.57 -10.61 1.22
C ASN A 185 27.17 -9.15 1.01
N ASP A 186 26.65 -8.81 -0.18
CA ASP A 186 26.14 -7.47 -0.45
C ASP A 186 24.88 -7.18 0.36
N MET A 187 24.00 -8.16 0.50
CA MET A 187 22.80 -8.03 1.34
C MET A 187 23.17 -7.86 2.81
N GLN A 188 24.13 -8.64 3.32
CA GLN A 188 24.65 -8.46 4.67
C GLN A 188 25.26 -7.07 4.85
N THR A 189 26.03 -6.59 3.88
CA THR A 189 26.60 -5.23 3.90
C THR A 189 25.49 -4.16 4.00
N ARG A 190 24.39 -4.33 3.26
CA ARG A 190 23.22 -3.42 3.30
C ARG A 190 22.50 -3.48 4.66
N LEU A 191 22.43 -4.64 5.30
CA LEU A 191 21.88 -4.79 6.66
C LEU A 191 22.81 -4.17 7.71
N ASN A 192 24.11 -4.42 7.63
CA ASN A 192 25.12 -3.83 8.51
C ASN A 192 25.13 -2.30 8.41
N TYR A 193 24.86 -1.74 7.22
CA TYR A 193 24.68 -0.30 7.06
C TYR A 193 23.51 0.24 7.89
N LEU A 194 22.35 -0.44 7.89
CA LEU A 194 21.22 -0.04 8.73
C LEU A 194 21.57 -0.13 10.22
N GLU A 195 22.30 -1.17 10.62
CA GLU A 195 22.79 -1.31 11.99
C GLU A 195 23.74 -0.19 12.39
N LEU A 196 24.71 0.16 11.55
CA LEU A 196 25.63 1.29 11.73
C LEU A 196 24.85 2.61 11.90
N LYS A 197 23.75 2.78 11.16
CA LYS A 197 22.87 3.95 11.26
C LYS A 197 21.94 3.93 12.47
N LYS A 198 22.04 2.90 13.33
CA LYS A 198 21.31 2.71 14.59
C LYS A 198 19.83 2.39 14.39
N PHE A 199 19.48 1.65 13.34
CA PHE A 199 18.16 1.02 13.23
C PHE A 199 18.14 -0.29 14.03
N THR A 200 17.11 -0.45 14.87
CA THR A 200 16.86 -1.67 15.65
C THR A 200 16.48 -2.84 14.74
N LYS A 201 16.60 -4.08 15.21
CA LYS A 201 16.24 -5.28 14.41
C LYS A 201 14.79 -5.21 13.90
N ALA A 202 13.85 -4.80 14.74
CA ALA A 202 12.44 -4.63 14.37
C ALA A 202 12.23 -3.55 13.29
N GLU A 203 12.93 -2.42 13.40
CA GLU A 203 12.89 -1.36 12.37
C GLU A 203 13.50 -1.83 11.05
N ARG A 204 14.62 -2.57 11.10
CA ARG A 204 15.23 -3.17 9.89
C ARG A 204 14.28 -4.14 9.21
N ARG A 205 13.63 -5.03 9.98
CA ARG A 205 12.59 -5.94 9.48
C ARG A 205 11.49 -5.18 8.76
N LYS A 206 10.93 -4.15 9.40
CA LYS A 206 9.88 -3.30 8.84
C LYS A 206 10.31 -2.61 7.55
N ILE A 207 11.52 -2.04 7.51
CA ILE A 207 12.07 -1.36 6.33
C ILE A 207 12.16 -2.31 5.14
N VAL A 208 12.71 -3.51 5.36
CA VAL A 208 12.87 -4.52 4.32
C VAL A 208 11.52 -5.07 3.85
N ASP A 209 10.53 -5.17 4.74
CA ASP A 209 9.19 -5.63 4.40
C ASP A 209 8.42 -4.62 3.54
N GLU A 210 8.31 -3.38 4.03
CA GLU A 210 7.53 -2.32 3.37
C GLU A 210 8.17 -1.83 2.07
N TYR A 211 9.51 -1.83 2.02
CA TYR A 211 10.25 -1.64 0.78
C TYR A 211 11.04 -2.89 0.43
N ARG A 212 10.34 -3.86 -0.14
CA ARG A 212 10.90 -5.15 -0.58
C ARG A 212 12.17 -5.08 -1.43
N TYR A 213 12.40 -3.99 -2.17
CA TYR A 213 13.61 -3.79 -2.97
C TYR A 213 14.77 -3.14 -2.21
N TRP A 214 14.65 -2.90 -0.90
CA TRP A 214 15.70 -2.25 -0.10
C TRP A 214 17.03 -2.95 -0.25
N LEU A 215 17.02 -4.28 -0.10
CA LEU A 215 18.19 -5.13 -0.20
C LEU A 215 18.62 -5.40 -1.64
N ASN A 216 17.99 -4.79 -2.65
CA ASN A 216 18.47 -4.73 -4.04
C ASN A 216 19.26 -3.44 -4.33
N CYS A 217 19.14 -2.42 -3.47
CA CYS A 217 19.73 -1.11 -3.70
C CYS A 217 21.17 -1.01 -3.17
N ASN A 218 22.01 -0.24 -3.88
CA ASN A 218 23.37 0.07 -3.43
C ASN A 218 23.33 1.00 -2.21
N VAL A 219 24.16 0.68 -1.20
CA VAL A 219 24.36 1.48 0.01
C VAL A 219 24.73 2.94 -0.28
N GLN A 220 25.57 3.19 -1.29
CA GLN A 220 25.98 4.56 -1.67
C GLN A 220 24.78 5.40 -2.11
N LEU A 221 23.87 4.80 -2.89
CA LEU A 221 22.65 5.46 -3.34
C LEU A 221 21.74 5.76 -2.14
N ILE A 222 21.55 4.78 -1.25
CA ILE A 222 20.75 4.94 -0.04
C ILE A 222 21.31 6.09 0.81
N ASP A 223 22.62 6.09 1.09
CA ASP A 223 23.28 7.09 1.92
C ASP A 223 23.20 8.49 1.31
N SER A 224 23.45 8.62 -0.01
CA SER A 224 23.32 9.91 -0.71
C SER A 224 21.91 10.50 -0.60
N ARG A 225 20.88 9.66 -0.71
CA ARG A 225 19.48 10.10 -0.69
C ARG A 225 19.00 10.40 0.73
N LEU A 226 19.44 9.61 1.72
CA LEU A 226 19.26 9.91 3.13
C LEU A 226 19.89 11.25 3.50
N GLY A 227 21.14 11.47 3.07
CA GLY A 227 21.87 12.71 3.29
C GLY A 227 21.15 13.91 2.67
N TRP A 228 20.64 13.76 1.44
CA TRP A 228 19.86 14.79 0.77
C TRP A 228 18.57 15.13 1.55
N ILE A 229 17.77 14.12 1.96
CA ILE A 229 16.54 14.36 2.75
C ILE A 229 16.88 15.06 4.06
N GLN A 230 17.93 14.60 4.75
CA GLN A 230 18.35 15.17 6.02
C GLN A 230 18.76 16.65 5.87
N GLN A 231 19.54 16.98 4.85
CA GLN A 231 19.98 18.35 4.56
C GLN A 231 18.81 19.25 4.14
N GLN A 232 17.96 18.76 3.23
CA GLN A 232 16.88 19.55 2.65
C GLN A 232 15.86 20.01 3.70
N PHE A 233 15.52 19.12 4.64
CA PHE A 233 14.56 19.38 5.71
C PHE A 233 15.20 19.77 7.06
N LYS A 234 16.54 19.90 7.12
CA LYS A 234 17.30 20.17 8.36
C LYS A 234 16.89 19.25 9.51
N LEU A 235 16.89 17.95 9.22
CA LEU A 235 16.44 16.91 10.15
C LEU A 235 17.59 16.48 11.08
N SER A 236 17.21 16.07 12.28
CA SER A 236 18.11 15.33 13.15
C SER A 236 18.25 13.91 12.63
N ALA A 237 19.36 13.22 12.96
CA ALA A 237 19.53 11.82 12.59
C ALA A 237 18.38 10.93 13.11
N LYS A 238 17.82 11.24 14.29
CA LYS A 238 16.68 10.52 14.86
C LYS A 238 15.42 10.71 14.00
N SER A 239 15.08 11.95 13.66
CA SER A 239 13.91 12.26 12.82
C SER A 239 14.05 11.68 11.41
N THR A 240 15.27 11.67 10.86
CA THR A 240 15.53 11.00 9.58
C THR A 240 15.23 9.50 9.68
N ARG A 241 15.64 8.82 10.75
CA ARG A 241 15.29 7.39 10.94
C ARG A 241 13.78 7.19 11.07
N GLU A 242 13.10 8.01 11.85
CA GLU A 242 11.63 7.94 12.02
C GLU A 242 10.90 8.04 10.67
N ILE A 243 11.35 8.91 9.77
CA ILE A 243 10.80 9.03 8.41
C ILE A 243 10.98 7.72 7.62
N ILE A 244 12.18 7.14 7.68
CA ILE A 244 12.51 5.93 6.92
C ILE A 244 11.77 4.70 7.44
N VAL A 245 11.56 4.60 8.75
CA VAL A 245 10.75 3.54 9.37
C VAL A 245 9.26 3.69 9.04
N LYS A 246 8.78 4.92 8.82
CA LYS A 246 7.39 5.19 8.43
C LYS A 246 7.12 4.97 6.94
N GLU A 247 8.08 5.29 6.08
CA GLU A 247 7.92 5.20 4.62
C GLU A 247 9.28 4.99 3.95
N PRO A 248 9.80 3.75 3.91
CA PRO A 248 11.14 3.49 3.38
C PRO A 248 11.25 3.74 1.87
N ARG A 249 10.12 3.68 1.14
CA ARG A 249 10.07 3.89 -0.33
C ARG A 249 10.46 5.31 -0.73
N ILE A 250 10.43 6.28 0.20
CA ILE A 250 10.84 7.66 -0.05
C ILE A 250 12.27 7.75 -0.57
N ILE A 251 13.14 6.81 -0.16
CA ILE A 251 14.51 6.75 -0.66
C ILE A 251 14.52 6.51 -2.15
N MET A 252 13.66 5.65 -2.68
CA MET A 252 13.73 5.27 -4.10
C MET A 252 12.84 6.12 -5.01
N PHE A 253 11.94 6.93 -4.44
CA PHE A 253 11.11 7.89 -5.17
C PHE A 253 11.90 8.96 -5.95
N GLY A 254 13.08 9.33 -5.45
CA GLY A 254 13.98 10.28 -6.11
C GLY A 254 13.91 11.69 -5.54
N THR A 255 15.04 12.41 -5.58
CA THR A 255 15.18 13.72 -4.94
C THR A 255 14.44 14.83 -5.71
N GLY A 256 14.47 14.80 -7.04
CA GLY A 256 13.81 15.81 -7.89
C GLY A 256 12.29 15.93 -7.68
N PRO A 257 11.52 14.82 -7.70
CA PRO A 257 10.09 14.85 -7.37
C PRO A 257 9.79 15.43 -5.97
N ILE A 258 10.56 15.02 -4.95
CA ILE A 258 10.42 15.54 -3.58
C ILE A 258 10.75 17.04 -3.52
N GLU A 259 11.78 17.48 -4.24
CA GLU A 259 12.14 18.90 -4.31
C GLU A 259 11.05 19.74 -4.96
N ARG A 260 10.39 19.22 -5.99
CA ARG A 260 9.28 19.91 -6.68
C ARG A 260 8.11 20.15 -5.74
N ILE A 261 7.65 19.12 -5.03
CA ILE A 261 6.53 19.27 -4.11
C ILE A 261 6.91 20.16 -2.92
N LEU A 262 8.15 20.07 -2.42
CA LEU A 262 8.65 20.97 -1.40
C LEU A 262 8.65 22.44 -1.86
N LYS A 263 9.12 22.71 -3.09
CA LYS A 263 9.08 24.07 -3.67
C LYS A 263 7.66 24.60 -3.77
N MET A 264 6.70 23.75 -4.13
CA MET A 264 5.28 24.11 -4.18
C MET A 264 4.76 24.48 -2.78
N PHE A 265 5.02 23.66 -1.75
CA PHE A 265 4.64 24.00 -0.37
C PHE A 265 5.25 25.32 0.13
N THR A 266 6.53 25.57 -0.19
CA THR A 266 7.22 26.79 0.26
C THR A 266 6.78 28.03 -0.51
N LYS A 267 6.75 27.97 -1.85
CA LYS A 267 6.56 29.15 -2.71
C LYS A 267 5.10 29.45 -3.04
N GLU A 268 4.26 28.42 -3.18
CA GLU A 268 2.87 28.59 -3.58
C GLU A 268 1.92 28.54 -2.37
N LEU A 269 2.23 27.70 -1.38
CA LEU A 269 1.35 27.48 -0.22
C LEU A 269 1.83 28.16 1.07
N ASN A 270 2.98 28.85 1.03
CA ASN A 270 3.55 29.65 2.12
C ASN A 270 3.78 28.89 3.44
N PHE A 271 4.14 27.60 3.38
CA PHE A 271 4.53 26.87 4.58
C PHE A 271 5.95 27.26 5.02
N ASN A 272 6.12 27.49 6.33
CA ASN A 272 7.43 27.75 6.91
C ASN A 272 8.28 26.45 6.98
N ARG A 273 9.60 26.58 7.08
CA ARG A 273 10.54 25.45 7.18
C ARG A 273 10.24 24.54 8.38
N ASN A 274 9.81 25.11 9.50
CA ASN A 274 9.43 24.34 10.69
C ASN A 274 8.17 23.50 10.44
N GLN A 275 7.16 24.08 9.77
CA GLN A 275 5.94 23.38 9.37
C GLN A 275 6.26 22.27 8.36
N LEU A 276 7.12 22.53 7.38
CA LEU A 276 7.57 21.53 6.40
C LEU A 276 8.30 20.36 7.04
N LYS A 277 9.15 20.65 8.04
CA LYS A 277 9.82 19.63 8.84
C LYS A 277 8.80 18.78 9.62
N ALA A 278 7.81 19.40 10.23
CA ALA A 278 6.74 18.69 10.93
C ALA A 278 5.90 17.83 9.97
N LEU A 279 5.58 18.35 8.78
CA LEU A 279 4.84 17.63 7.74
C LEU A 279 5.55 16.35 7.30
N ILE A 280 6.84 16.44 6.93
CA ILE A 280 7.56 15.26 6.43
C ILE A 280 7.78 14.21 7.52
N VAL A 281 7.98 14.63 8.78
CA VAL A 281 8.13 13.70 9.91
C VAL A 281 6.80 13.02 10.22
N THR A 282 5.69 13.74 10.10
CA THR A 282 4.35 13.22 10.40
C THR A 282 3.87 12.28 9.30
N ASP A 283 3.91 12.71 8.04
CA ASP A 283 3.43 11.97 6.87
C ASP A 283 4.40 12.11 5.68
N PRO A 284 5.48 11.30 5.64
CA PRO A 284 6.45 11.35 4.56
C PRO A 284 5.84 11.09 3.17
N ARG A 285 4.76 10.30 3.12
CA ARG A 285 4.10 9.89 1.89
C ARG A 285 3.42 11.04 1.16
N LEU A 286 3.08 12.12 1.87
CA LEU A 286 2.62 13.38 1.26
C LEU A 286 3.63 13.91 0.23
N PHE A 287 4.93 13.78 0.50
CA PHE A 287 6.01 14.22 -0.39
C PHE A 287 6.26 13.30 -1.58
N MET A 288 5.54 12.17 -1.65
CA MET A 288 5.58 11.23 -2.76
C MET A 288 4.36 11.33 -3.68
N MET A 289 3.47 12.30 -3.44
CA MET A 289 2.27 12.51 -4.25
C MET A 289 2.50 13.48 -5.41
N ASP A 290 1.56 13.51 -6.35
CA ASP A 290 1.52 14.53 -7.40
C ASP A 290 1.25 15.91 -6.79
N SER A 291 2.18 16.84 -7.00
CA SER A 291 2.09 18.22 -6.52
C SER A 291 0.82 18.93 -6.98
N LYS A 292 0.31 18.62 -8.17
CA LYS A 292 -0.92 19.24 -8.70
C LYS A 292 -2.15 18.80 -7.92
N LEU A 293 -2.24 17.52 -7.56
CA LEU A 293 -3.36 17.00 -6.78
C LEU A 293 -3.35 17.60 -5.38
N VAL A 294 -2.19 17.59 -4.72
CA VAL A 294 -2.02 18.18 -3.39
C VAL A 294 -2.36 19.68 -3.38
N SER A 295 -1.91 20.44 -4.37
CA SER A 295 -2.21 21.88 -4.49
C SER A 295 -3.71 22.15 -4.67
N ARG A 296 -4.42 21.34 -5.47
CA ARG A 296 -5.88 21.45 -5.64
C ARG A 296 -6.62 21.16 -4.34
N THR A 297 -6.22 20.10 -3.63
CA THR A 297 -6.81 19.73 -2.34
C THR A 297 -6.56 20.83 -1.31
N TYR A 298 -5.32 21.31 -1.20
CA TYR A 298 -4.97 22.41 -0.31
C TYR A 298 -5.82 23.66 -0.57
N LYS A 299 -5.95 24.11 -1.82
CA LYS A 299 -6.74 25.30 -2.16
C LYS A 299 -8.19 25.17 -1.71
N TYR A 300 -8.81 24.01 -1.95
CA TYR A 300 -10.19 23.79 -1.48
C TYR A 300 -10.27 23.83 0.06
N VAL A 301 -9.34 23.17 0.75
CA VAL A 301 -9.32 23.13 2.21
C VAL A 301 -9.05 24.51 2.84
N ARG A 302 -8.17 25.32 2.23
CA ARG A 302 -7.85 26.67 2.72
C ARG A 302 -8.93 27.69 2.38
N ASP A 303 -9.40 27.69 1.13
CA ASP A 303 -10.27 28.74 0.61
C ASP A 303 -11.76 28.47 0.90
N VAL A 304 -12.18 27.21 0.85
CA VAL A 304 -13.59 26.81 1.05
C VAL A 304 -13.81 26.35 2.48
N MET A 305 -13.02 25.38 2.98
CA MET A 305 -13.19 24.86 4.35
C MET A 305 -12.61 25.79 5.44
N ARG A 306 -11.85 26.83 5.05
CA ARG A 306 -11.23 27.82 5.95
C ARG A 306 -10.29 27.23 7.00
N ILE A 307 -9.65 26.10 6.70
CA ILE A 307 -8.69 25.46 7.60
C ILE A 307 -7.31 26.15 7.45
N ASN A 308 -6.64 26.43 8.57
CA ASN A 308 -5.33 27.08 8.59
C ASN A 308 -4.16 26.09 8.41
N ASN A 309 -2.97 26.63 8.14
CA ASN A 309 -1.79 25.81 7.88
C ASN A 309 -1.33 25.05 9.13
N GLU A 310 -1.57 25.61 10.31
CA GLU A 310 -1.25 24.98 11.59
C GLU A 310 -2.04 23.68 11.76
N THR A 311 -3.34 23.71 11.53
CA THR A 311 -4.21 22.52 11.59
C THR A 311 -3.84 21.49 10.52
N LEU A 312 -3.43 21.95 9.32
CA LEU A 312 -2.96 21.08 8.24
C LEU A 312 -1.65 20.36 8.58
N VAL A 313 -0.77 20.99 9.36
CA VAL A 313 0.48 20.37 9.83
C VAL A 313 0.20 19.25 10.83
N GLU A 314 -0.81 19.42 11.68
CA GLU A 314 -1.26 18.38 12.62
C GLU A 314 -1.98 17.23 11.90
N ASN A 315 -2.72 17.53 10.84
CA ASN A 315 -3.53 16.56 10.09
C ASN A 315 -3.15 16.51 8.59
N PRO A 316 -1.91 16.17 8.22
CA PRO A 316 -1.44 16.21 6.83
C PRO A 316 -2.19 15.25 5.90
N PHE A 317 -2.80 14.21 6.45
CA PHE A 317 -3.53 13.19 5.70
C PHE A 317 -4.66 13.75 4.83
N ILE A 318 -5.29 14.88 5.23
CA ILE A 318 -6.31 15.54 4.41
C ILE A 318 -5.77 15.92 3.02
N LEU A 319 -4.50 16.31 2.92
CA LEU A 319 -3.89 16.70 1.66
C LEU A 319 -3.63 15.52 0.72
N ARG A 320 -3.67 14.29 1.25
CA ARG A 320 -3.55 13.05 0.47
C ARG A 320 -4.89 12.50 0.01
N CYS A 321 -5.99 12.95 0.61
CA CYS A 321 -7.31 12.45 0.28
C CYS A 321 -7.77 12.96 -1.08
N SER A 322 -8.66 12.18 -1.71
CA SER A 322 -9.30 12.60 -2.96
C SER A 322 -10.12 13.87 -2.73
N LEU A 323 -9.94 14.86 -3.60
CA LEU A 323 -10.69 16.12 -3.53
C LEU A 323 -12.20 15.89 -3.61
N SER A 324 -12.67 14.91 -4.40
CA SER A 324 -14.10 14.60 -4.53
C SER A 324 -14.70 14.10 -3.22
N VAL A 325 -13.94 13.32 -2.44
CA VAL A 325 -14.38 12.81 -1.13
C VAL A 325 -14.47 13.97 -0.13
N ILE A 326 -13.45 14.82 -0.06
CA ILE A 326 -13.45 16.00 0.81
C ILE A 326 -14.63 16.93 0.47
N LYS A 327 -14.86 17.20 -0.82
CA LYS A 327 -15.97 18.01 -1.29
C LYS A 327 -17.31 17.44 -0.88
N SER A 328 -17.56 16.16 -1.17
CA SER A 328 -18.83 15.51 -0.85
C SER A 328 -19.13 15.57 0.65
N ARG A 329 -18.12 15.31 1.49
CA ARG A 329 -18.24 15.39 2.96
C ARG A 329 -18.45 16.83 3.44
N HIS A 330 -17.72 17.80 2.92
CA HIS A 330 -17.87 19.21 3.29
C HIS A 330 -19.23 19.78 2.85
N ASP A 331 -19.66 19.49 1.61
CA ASP A 331 -20.94 19.93 1.07
C ASP A 331 -22.11 19.33 1.86
N PHE A 332 -22.00 18.06 2.26
CA PHE A 332 -22.97 17.43 3.16
C PHE A 332 -23.06 18.14 4.51
N LEU A 333 -21.91 18.37 5.17
CA LEU A 333 -21.88 19.12 6.44
C LEU A 333 -22.41 20.55 6.28
N SER A 334 -22.16 21.18 5.14
CA SER A 334 -22.64 22.53 4.83
C SER A 334 -24.16 22.56 4.68
N ARG A 335 -24.76 21.56 4.02
CA ARG A 335 -26.24 21.41 3.94
C ARG A 335 -26.88 21.18 5.30
N LEU A 336 -26.16 20.56 6.24
CA LEU A 336 -26.59 20.36 7.62
C LEU A 336 -26.32 21.58 8.53
N GLY A 337 -25.59 22.60 8.05
CA GLY A 337 -25.17 23.74 8.87
C GLY A 337 -24.15 23.37 9.95
N ARG A 338 -23.36 22.31 9.73
CA ARG A 338 -22.36 21.77 10.69
C ARG A 338 -20.92 21.90 10.19
N ALA A 339 -20.68 22.62 9.10
CA ALA A 339 -19.34 22.80 8.52
C ALA A 339 -18.47 23.80 9.30
N HIS A 340 -18.30 23.56 10.61
CA HIS A 340 -17.43 24.34 11.49
C HIS A 340 -16.34 23.43 12.03
N TYR A 341 -15.09 23.69 11.68
CA TYR A 341 -13.96 22.82 12.01
C TYR A 341 -13.20 23.30 13.24
N GLN A 342 -12.69 22.36 14.04
CA GLN A 342 -11.76 22.69 15.10
C GLN A 342 -10.40 23.05 14.50
N LEU A 343 -9.90 24.25 14.81
CA LEU A 343 -8.62 24.76 14.32
C LEU A 343 -7.56 24.75 15.44
N SER A 344 -6.31 24.53 15.06
CA SER A 344 -5.14 24.67 15.92
C SER A 344 -4.82 26.14 16.17
N GLU A 345 -4.73 26.52 17.44
CA GLU A 345 -4.29 27.83 17.90
C GLU A 345 -2.81 27.79 18.28
N ASN A 346 -1.91 27.99 17.33
CA ASN A 346 -0.50 28.24 17.66
C ASN A 346 -0.18 29.74 17.54
N ARG A 347 0.35 30.34 18.61
CA ARG A 347 0.48 31.80 18.85
C ARG A 347 1.46 32.56 17.93
N GLU A 348 1.87 32.00 16.79
CA GLU A 348 2.87 32.63 15.90
C GLU A 348 2.27 33.34 14.68
N SER A 349 0.98 33.15 14.36
CA SER A 349 0.31 33.78 13.22
C SER A 349 -0.55 35.00 13.62
N LYS A 350 0.06 35.98 14.32
CA LYS A 350 -0.53 37.34 14.45
C LYS A 350 -0.55 38.14 13.13
N LYS A 351 -0.45 37.49 11.97
CA LYS A 351 -0.44 38.14 10.65
C LYS A 351 -1.40 37.59 9.61
N ASP A 352 -2.20 36.57 9.93
CA ASP A 352 -3.32 36.20 9.09
C ASP A 352 -4.58 36.83 9.69
N THR A 353 -4.93 38.03 9.22
CA THR A 353 -6.27 38.62 9.39
C THR A 353 -7.27 37.76 8.63
N SER A 354 -7.65 36.64 9.23
CA SER A 354 -8.92 35.96 9.02
C SER A 354 -9.53 35.92 10.41
N GLU A 355 -10.72 36.49 10.55
CA GLU A 355 -11.43 36.72 11.80
C GLU A 355 -11.28 35.55 12.79
N VAL A 356 -10.42 35.74 13.80
CA VAL A 356 -10.42 34.94 15.02
C VAL A 356 -11.71 35.34 15.73
N VAL A 357 -12.74 34.52 15.61
CA VAL A 357 -13.91 34.62 16.47
C VAL A 357 -13.45 34.19 17.86
N SER A 358 -13.12 35.18 18.68
CA SER A 358 -12.90 34.98 20.12
C SER A 358 -14.19 34.44 20.76
N PRO A 359 -14.12 33.59 21.81
CA PRO A 359 -15.30 32.90 22.37
C PRO A 359 -16.18 33.78 23.26
N GLU A 360 -15.99 35.09 23.27
CA GLU A 360 -16.70 35.99 24.17
C GLU A 360 -17.66 36.86 23.38
N ASN A 361 -18.90 36.37 23.29
CA ASN A 361 -20.17 37.08 23.03
C ASN A 361 -21.04 36.41 21.96
N SER A 362 -21.59 35.24 22.26
CA SER A 362 -22.98 34.94 21.90
C SER A 362 -23.51 33.76 22.73
N SER A 363 -24.47 34.08 23.58
CA SER A 363 -25.31 33.11 24.26
C SER A 363 -26.20 32.37 23.24
N ASN A 364 -26.32 31.05 23.43
CA ASN A 364 -27.26 30.12 22.78
C ASN A 364 -27.00 29.68 21.32
N LYS A 365 -26.00 28.80 21.15
CA LYS A 365 -26.10 27.46 20.51
C LYS A 365 -24.70 26.86 20.49
N HIS A 366 -24.48 25.74 21.18
CA HIS A 366 -23.25 24.96 21.00
C HIS A 366 -23.20 24.45 19.55
N SER A 367 -22.61 25.22 18.62
CA SER A 367 -22.16 24.69 17.34
C SER A 367 -20.96 23.80 17.64
N GLU A 368 -21.23 22.52 17.86
CA GLU A 368 -20.20 21.54 18.17
C GLU A 368 -19.22 21.44 16.99
N LEU A 369 -17.95 21.77 17.25
CA LEU A 369 -16.92 21.82 16.22
C LEU A 369 -16.60 20.41 15.71
N VAL A 370 -16.49 20.28 14.40
CA VAL A 370 -16.11 19.03 13.72
C VAL A 370 -14.59 18.88 13.81
N ARG A 371 -14.15 17.80 14.43
CA ARG A 371 -12.74 17.41 14.44
C ARG A 371 -12.33 16.79 13.11
N LEU A 372 -11.13 17.10 12.64
CA LEU A 372 -10.61 16.55 11.39
C LEU A 372 -10.43 15.03 11.43
N GLU A 373 -10.11 14.45 12.60
CA GLU A 373 -10.07 13.00 12.79
C GLU A 373 -11.40 12.32 12.41
N HIS A 374 -12.53 12.89 12.84
CA HIS A 374 -13.85 12.36 12.50
C HIS A 374 -14.23 12.65 11.04
N PHE A 375 -13.85 13.83 10.54
CA PHE A 375 -14.10 14.22 9.15
C PHE A 375 -13.36 13.30 8.16
N LEU A 376 -12.14 12.88 8.49
CA LEU A 376 -11.25 12.07 7.64
C LEU A 376 -11.37 10.57 7.89
N HIS A 377 -12.37 10.14 8.68
CA HIS A 377 -12.52 8.73 9.00
C HIS A 377 -12.68 7.88 7.72
N PRO A 378 -11.99 6.72 7.57
CA PRO A 378 -12.05 5.91 6.36
C PRO A 378 -13.46 5.43 5.99
N SER A 379 -14.26 5.04 6.98
CA SER A 379 -15.67 4.64 6.80
C SER A 379 -16.61 5.85 6.71
N ASP A 380 -17.44 5.87 5.66
CA ASP A 380 -18.48 6.89 5.44
C ASP A 380 -19.58 6.84 6.50
N ALA A 381 -19.93 5.66 7.02
CA ALA A 381 -20.88 5.52 8.11
C ALA A 381 -20.37 6.18 9.40
N ARG A 382 -19.09 5.96 9.73
CA ARG A 382 -18.43 6.60 10.88
C ARG A 382 -18.31 8.11 10.70
N PHE A 383 -18.01 8.59 9.49
CA PHE A 383 -18.08 10.02 9.18
C PHE A 383 -19.48 10.60 9.44
N ALA A 384 -20.53 9.95 8.93
CA ALA A 384 -21.91 10.39 9.10
C ALA A 384 -22.31 10.45 10.58
N MET A 385 -21.93 9.46 11.37
CA MET A 385 -22.26 9.38 12.80
C MET A 385 -21.42 10.33 13.67
N LEU A 386 -20.10 10.40 13.45
CA LEU A 386 -19.19 11.13 14.35
C LEU A 386 -19.03 12.59 13.96
N ALA A 387 -18.86 12.88 12.66
CA ALA A 387 -18.65 14.24 12.18
C ALA A 387 -19.97 14.94 11.86
N ALA A 388 -20.85 14.29 11.09
CA ALA A 388 -22.13 14.88 10.72
C ALA A 388 -23.20 14.74 11.81
N LYS A 389 -23.04 13.79 12.74
CA LYS A 389 -24.02 13.46 13.79
C LYS A 389 -25.39 13.18 13.20
N THR A 390 -25.39 12.33 12.16
CA THR A 390 -26.57 11.94 11.40
C THR A 390 -26.52 10.47 11.05
N PHE A 391 -27.63 9.98 10.49
CA PHE A 391 -27.76 8.62 9.99
C PHE A 391 -26.85 8.34 8.79
N PRO A 392 -26.10 7.23 8.77
CA PRO A 392 -25.31 6.79 7.62
C PRO A 392 -26.07 6.80 6.28
N VAL A 393 -27.35 6.39 6.32
CA VAL A 393 -28.21 6.34 5.13
C VAL A 393 -28.51 7.73 4.57
N ALA A 394 -28.49 8.78 5.41
CA ALA A 394 -28.64 10.16 4.96
C ALA A 394 -27.49 10.57 4.03
N TYR A 395 -26.27 10.16 4.38
CA TYR A 395 -25.08 10.46 3.59
C TYR A 395 -25.02 9.63 2.31
N ASP A 396 -25.37 8.34 2.36
CA ASP A 396 -25.45 7.51 1.15
C ASP A 396 -26.48 8.06 0.13
N LYS A 397 -27.67 8.45 0.62
CA LYS A 397 -28.69 9.10 -0.20
C LYS A 397 -28.19 10.42 -0.79
N PHE A 398 -27.45 11.21 -0.02
CA PHE A 398 -26.81 12.42 -0.51
C PHE A 398 -25.82 12.12 -1.65
N LEU A 399 -24.96 11.10 -1.51
CA LEU A 399 -23.99 10.72 -2.53
C LEU A 399 -24.66 10.24 -3.82
N ARG A 400 -25.81 9.55 -3.75
CA ARG A 400 -26.58 9.15 -4.94
C ARG A 400 -27.26 10.32 -5.66
N SER A 401 -27.51 11.41 -4.94
CA SER A 401 -28.23 12.59 -5.46
C SER A 401 -27.32 13.72 -5.94
N SER A 402 -26.01 13.61 -5.72
CA SER A 402 -24.99 14.64 -5.98
C SER A 402 -24.14 14.26 -7.17
#